data_AF-A0A2G3K7H4-F1
#
_entry.id   AF-A0A2G3K7H4-F1
#
_cell.length_a   1.000
_cell.length_b   1.000
_cell.length_c   1.000
_cell.angle_alpha   90.00
_cell.angle_beta   90.00
_cell.angle_gamma   90.00
#
_symmetry.space_group_name_H-M   'P 1'
#
loop_
_entity.id
_entity.type
_entity.pdbx_description
1 polymer ?
#
loop_
_entity_poly.entity_id
_entity_poly.type
_entity_poly.pdbx_seq_one_letter_code
_entity_poly.pdbx_strand_id
1 'polypeptide(L)'
;MSRPLDQRRFLITRPENQSATLAGLLREAGAIPLLAPMIAIGASSDPAALAAVLQRLDEFDLAVFVSPTALDVIAEHKAPWPDALPVAVIGQASKERAQELGMHDVISPDSQFDSEGLLANPVLQQMAGRRVVLFRGNGGRELLADTLRARGAQVEIVEAYRRQMPSLTHEDVLALLADGCDGVIVTSSEAVNNLFTLADSVLADRLRHLPFFASHPAIAETVRRHGVNELSLLATGDAAMVADLQIRFAPKPVSVQAPPAATPPREPAAPLSVSPAIDKPARTWGERLGGTIKWALLMVGISVLMYQFQAQAPHRELSARLNNLEAQQRSLSVDTQRDSAQLRQLDALQLATQAQQDEIRAQQTDLQALYGSVAGDHEEAVLADAELTLSLASQQLQLTGNVGAALAALYRLEERLVGNDKPRLQNLRRTVVRDIDHLKSIPWVDYVGLSARLDSLVTQVDKLPLLVDAKAAEDAIKSHEPAGSLLGELGRALGALVEIRRVDRPNPVLLAPEQAFYLREHLKLRLLNARLALLQRDETTFRLDLSATQLSLREQFDTRSKPVKAVLAALAEIQMIRPAQVLPTLADSLNAARDARRTTAAREDSK
;
A
#
# COMPACT_ATOMS: atom_id res chain seq x y z
N MET A 1 -43.29 -1.07 8.58
CA MET A 1 -42.14 -1.96 8.29
C MET A 1 -40.89 -1.18 8.67
N SER A 2 -40.11 -1.67 9.63
CA SER A 2 -38.82 -1.06 9.98
C SER A 2 -37.90 -1.15 8.76
N ARG A 3 -37.21 -0.04 8.43
CA ARG A 3 -36.23 -0.05 7.33
C ARG A 3 -34.99 -0.84 7.77
N PRO A 4 -34.25 -1.50 6.86
CA PRO A 4 -33.16 -2.42 7.25
C PRO A 4 -31.99 -1.73 7.98
N LEU A 5 -31.76 -0.44 7.73
CA LEU A 5 -30.68 0.35 8.36
C LEU A 5 -31.20 1.40 9.34
N ASP A 6 -32.37 1.18 9.94
CA ASP A 6 -33.05 2.18 10.76
C ASP A 6 -32.14 2.79 11.84
N GLN A 7 -31.99 4.12 11.81
CA GLN A 7 -31.15 4.94 12.71
C GLN A 7 -29.65 4.64 12.70
N ARG A 8 -29.15 3.76 11.82
CA ARG A 8 -27.71 3.47 11.71
C ARG A 8 -26.95 4.66 11.15
N ARG A 9 -25.80 5.01 11.73
CA ARG A 9 -25.01 6.19 11.37
C ARG A 9 -23.74 5.77 10.65
N PHE A 10 -23.55 6.21 9.40
CA PHE A 10 -22.36 5.84 8.61
C PHE A 10 -21.55 7.07 8.23
N LEU A 11 -20.26 7.08 8.56
CA LEU A 11 -19.32 8.11 8.13
C LEU A 11 -18.91 7.86 6.68
N ILE A 12 -19.10 8.86 5.80
CA ILE A 12 -18.76 8.79 4.38
C ILE A 12 -17.56 9.68 4.12
N THR A 13 -16.45 9.09 3.64
CA THR A 13 -15.18 9.81 3.45
C THR A 13 -14.93 10.28 2.02
N ARG A 14 -15.90 10.08 1.11
CA ARG A 14 -15.79 10.43 -0.31
C ARG A 14 -15.74 11.95 -0.53
N PRO A 15 -15.20 12.43 -1.67
CA PRO A 15 -15.37 13.82 -2.08
C PRO A 15 -16.84 14.26 -2.02
N GLU A 16 -17.08 15.52 -1.70
CA GLU A 16 -18.43 16.07 -1.51
C GLU A 16 -19.33 15.87 -2.73
N ASN A 17 -18.81 16.17 -3.93
CA ASN A 17 -19.51 16.01 -5.21
C ASN A 17 -19.88 14.56 -5.54
N GLN A 18 -19.23 13.57 -4.91
CA GLN A 18 -19.47 12.15 -5.12
C GLN A 18 -20.23 11.48 -3.96
N SER A 19 -20.55 12.22 -2.89
CA SER A 19 -21.18 11.66 -1.70
C SER A 19 -22.71 11.71 -1.74
N ALA A 20 -23.28 12.57 -2.60
CA ALA A 20 -24.72 12.83 -2.63
C ALA A 20 -25.56 11.58 -2.94
N THR A 21 -25.18 10.81 -3.97
CA THR A 21 -25.92 9.60 -4.39
C THR A 21 -25.92 8.53 -3.30
N LEU A 22 -24.75 8.16 -2.79
CA LEU A 22 -24.61 7.21 -1.68
C LEU A 22 -25.35 7.68 -0.42
N ALA A 23 -25.26 8.95 -0.06
CA ALA A 23 -25.98 9.50 1.09
C ALA A 23 -27.50 9.46 0.89
N GLY A 24 -27.99 9.68 -0.33
CA GLY A 24 -29.40 9.53 -0.69
C GLY A 24 -29.89 8.10 -0.48
N LEU A 25 -29.20 7.12 -1.06
CA LEU A 25 -29.54 5.70 -0.95
C LEU A 25 -29.50 5.20 0.51
N LEU A 26 -28.55 5.68 1.31
CA LEU A 26 -28.49 5.37 2.74
C LEU A 26 -29.70 5.94 3.51
N ARG A 27 -30.11 7.20 3.24
CA ARG A 27 -31.31 7.79 3.84
C ARG A 27 -32.59 7.04 3.45
N GLU A 28 -32.69 6.63 2.19
CA GLU A 28 -33.80 5.80 1.70
C GLU A 28 -33.86 4.46 2.44
N ALA A 29 -32.70 3.85 2.70
CA ALA A 29 -32.56 2.63 3.50
C ALA A 29 -32.77 2.81 5.01
N GLY A 30 -32.98 4.05 5.50
CA GLY A 30 -33.25 4.37 6.91
C GLY A 30 -32.02 4.78 7.74
N ALA A 31 -30.83 4.85 7.12
CA ALA A 31 -29.61 5.26 7.77
C ALA A 31 -29.42 6.79 7.80
N ILE A 32 -28.53 7.25 8.67
CA ILE A 32 -28.10 8.64 8.82
C ILE A 32 -26.67 8.75 8.28
N PRO A 33 -26.46 9.31 7.06
CA PRO A 33 -25.12 9.53 6.54
C PRO A 33 -24.45 10.72 7.23
N LEU A 34 -23.25 10.50 7.77
CA LEU A 34 -22.37 11.52 8.33
C LEU A 34 -21.33 11.88 7.27
N LEU A 35 -21.47 13.04 6.64
CA LEU A 35 -20.57 13.46 5.56
C LEU A 35 -19.29 14.04 6.15
N ALA A 36 -18.17 13.37 5.90
CA ALA A 36 -16.85 13.87 6.25
C ALA A 36 -15.92 13.73 5.04
N PRO A 37 -16.04 14.59 4.02
CA PRO A 37 -15.25 14.46 2.80
C PRO A 37 -13.76 14.55 3.11
N MET A 38 -13.03 13.45 2.95
CA MET A 38 -11.59 13.39 3.28
C MET A 38 -10.69 13.77 2.11
N ILE A 39 -11.27 14.20 1.00
CA ILE A 39 -10.56 14.71 -0.18
C ILE A 39 -11.32 15.96 -0.63
N ALA A 40 -10.70 17.12 -0.51
CA ALA A 40 -11.23 18.35 -1.08
C ALA A 40 -10.85 18.45 -2.56
N ILE A 41 -11.82 18.81 -3.39
CA ILE A 41 -11.62 19.11 -4.80
C ILE A 41 -11.55 20.64 -4.94
N GLY A 42 -10.34 21.14 -5.18
CA GLY A 42 -10.08 22.55 -5.47
C GLY A 42 -9.93 22.82 -6.96
N ALA A 43 -9.91 24.11 -7.29
CA ALA A 43 -9.68 24.59 -8.66
C ALA A 43 -8.34 24.08 -9.24
N SER A 44 -8.27 24.01 -10.56
CA SER A 44 -7.03 23.77 -11.31
C SER A 44 -5.91 24.71 -10.86
N SER A 45 -4.67 24.23 -10.85
CA SER A 45 -3.48 25.06 -10.65
C SER A 45 -3.26 26.04 -11.81
N ASP A 46 -3.78 25.72 -13.00
CA ASP A 46 -3.73 26.58 -14.18
C ASP A 46 -5.12 26.67 -14.85
N PRO A 47 -6.04 27.48 -14.29
CA PRO A 47 -7.37 27.67 -14.87
C PRO A 47 -7.33 28.28 -16.28
N ALA A 48 -6.28 29.04 -16.60
CA ALA A 48 -6.12 29.66 -17.91
C ALA A 48 -5.78 28.61 -18.98
N ALA A 49 -4.87 27.68 -18.69
CA ALA A 49 -4.58 26.56 -19.58
C ALA A 49 -5.81 25.65 -19.78
N LEU A 50 -6.55 25.36 -18.70
CA LEU A 50 -7.79 24.60 -18.79
C LEU A 50 -8.80 25.29 -19.71
N ALA A 51 -9.07 26.59 -19.50
CA ALA A 51 -9.98 27.35 -20.34
C ALA A 51 -9.52 27.42 -21.81
N ALA A 52 -8.21 27.58 -22.04
CA ALA A 52 -7.63 27.62 -23.38
C ALA A 52 -7.81 26.29 -24.13
N VAL A 53 -7.66 25.15 -23.44
CA VAL A 53 -7.89 23.82 -24.03
C VAL A 53 -9.37 23.60 -24.32
N LEU A 54 -10.26 24.01 -23.42
CA LEU A 54 -11.71 23.89 -23.62
C LEU A 54 -12.23 24.71 -24.81
N GLN A 55 -11.54 25.79 -25.20
CA GLN A 55 -11.88 26.58 -26.38
C GLN A 55 -11.48 25.94 -27.71
N ARG A 56 -10.61 24.93 -27.69
CA ARG A 56 -10.08 24.26 -28.89
C ARG A 56 -10.26 22.74 -28.84
N LEU A 57 -11.35 22.28 -28.24
CA LEU A 57 -11.65 20.84 -28.14
C LEU A 57 -11.80 20.18 -29.51
N ASP A 58 -12.20 20.94 -30.52
CA ASP A 58 -12.30 20.53 -31.94
C ASP A 58 -10.96 20.17 -32.58
N GLU A 59 -9.84 20.58 -31.98
CA GLU A 59 -8.50 20.22 -32.42
C GLU A 59 -8.05 18.81 -32.00
N PHE A 60 -8.77 18.17 -31.08
CA PHE A 60 -8.40 16.86 -30.53
C PHE A 60 -9.21 15.74 -31.19
N ASP A 61 -8.58 14.57 -31.31
CA ASP A 61 -9.20 13.35 -31.85
C ASP A 61 -9.79 12.46 -30.74
N LEU A 62 -9.41 12.70 -29.48
CA LEU A 62 -9.85 11.94 -28.32
C LEU A 62 -9.67 12.76 -27.03
N ALA A 63 -10.69 12.77 -26.17
CA ALA A 63 -10.58 13.25 -24.80
C ALA A 63 -10.57 12.09 -23.81
N VAL A 64 -9.67 12.11 -22.84
CA VAL A 64 -9.51 11.06 -21.83
C VAL A 64 -9.77 11.64 -20.44
N PHE A 65 -10.68 11.02 -19.68
CA PHE A 65 -11.00 11.39 -18.31
C PHE A 65 -10.66 10.26 -17.35
N VAL A 66 -9.81 10.55 -16.37
CA VAL A 66 -9.37 9.53 -15.39
C VAL A 66 -10.26 9.45 -14.15
N SER A 67 -11.26 10.34 -14.02
CA SER A 67 -12.19 10.35 -12.89
C SER A 67 -13.52 11.03 -13.23
N PRO A 68 -14.62 10.72 -12.50
CA PRO A 68 -15.89 11.43 -12.64
C PRO A 68 -15.76 12.93 -12.29
N THR A 69 -14.90 13.26 -11.32
CA THR A 69 -14.65 14.66 -10.92
C THR A 69 -14.08 15.49 -12.07
N ALA A 70 -13.25 14.91 -12.95
CA ALA A 70 -12.77 15.63 -14.12
C ALA A 70 -13.94 16.01 -15.04
N LEU A 71 -14.89 15.10 -15.27
CA LEU A 71 -16.09 15.36 -16.08
C LEU A 71 -16.96 16.46 -15.46
N ASP A 72 -17.19 16.42 -14.14
CA ASP A 72 -17.96 17.44 -13.43
C ASP A 72 -17.34 18.83 -13.59
N VAL A 73 -16.03 18.95 -13.37
CA VAL A 73 -15.33 20.23 -13.48
C VAL A 73 -15.37 20.75 -14.91
N ILE A 74 -15.25 19.89 -15.93
CA ILE A 74 -15.41 20.33 -17.32
C ILE A 74 -16.84 20.80 -17.59
N ALA A 75 -17.86 20.10 -17.09
CA ALA A 75 -19.25 20.49 -17.26
C ALA A 75 -19.58 21.87 -16.62
N GLU A 76 -18.93 22.21 -15.51
CA GLU A 76 -19.10 23.51 -14.84
C GLU A 76 -18.66 24.70 -15.71
N HIS A 77 -17.75 24.49 -16.67
CA HIS A 77 -17.31 25.54 -17.59
C HIS A 77 -18.36 25.90 -18.65
N LYS A 78 -19.44 25.10 -18.77
CA LYS A 78 -20.56 25.32 -19.70
C LYS A 78 -20.15 25.51 -21.17
N ALA A 79 -18.97 25.05 -21.54
CA ALA A 79 -18.53 25.01 -22.92
C ALA A 79 -19.27 23.86 -23.65
N PRO A 80 -19.76 24.07 -24.89
CA PRO A 80 -20.36 23.00 -25.66
C PRO A 80 -19.32 21.91 -25.96
N TRP A 81 -19.68 20.65 -25.72
CA TRP A 81 -18.84 19.52 -26.09
C TRP A 81 -18.99 19.23 -27.60
N PRO A 82 -17.91 19.04 -28.37
CA PRO A 82 -18.04 18.70 -29.78
C PRO A 82 -18.65 17.31 -29.99
N ASP A 83 -19.71 17.19 -30.80
CA ASP A 83 -20.39 15.91 -31.08
C ASP A 83 -19.46 14.84 -31.69
N ALA A 84 -18.42 15.28 -32.40
CA ALA A 84 -17.47 14.40 -33.08
C ALA A 84 -16.27 13.99 -32.20
N LEU A 85 -16.14 14.52 -30.98
CA LEU A 85 -15.01 14.24 -30.09
C LEU A 85 -15.33 13.05 -29.17
N PRO A 86 -14.76 11.85 -29.43
CA PRO A 86 -14.98 10.69 -28.59
C PRO A 86 -14.36 10.87 -27.20
N VAL A 87 -14.94 10.18 -26.23
CA VAL A 87 -14.57 10.31 -24.82
C VAL A 87 -14.13 8.95 -24.27
N ALA A 88 -12.91 8.86 -23.78
CA ALA A 88 -12.40 7.68 -23.08
C ALA A 88 -12.42 7.88 -21.57
N VAL A 89 -12.96 6.91 -20.84
CA VAL A 89 -13.06 6.92 -19.38
C VAL A 89 -12.59 5.61 -18.78
N ILE A 90 -12.02 5.66 -17.57
CA ILE A 90 -11.46 4.46 -16.93
C ILE A 90 -12.55 3.62 -16.24
N GLY A 91 -13.47 4.25 -15.49
CA GLY A 91 -14.40 3.54 -14.61
C GLY A 91 -15.87 3.64 -15.04
N GLN A 92 -16.67 2.68 -14.62
CA GLN A 92 -18.11 2.63 -14.88
C GLN A 92 -18.86 3.91 -14.43
N ALA A 93 -18.53 4.44 -13.25
CA ALA A 93 -19.12 5.70 -12.76
C ALA A 93 -18.76 6.90 -13.64
N SER A 94 -17.56 6.92 -14.25
CA SER A 94 -17.17 7.97 -15.20
C SER A 94 -17.92 7.83 -16.52
N LYS A 95 -18.21 6.58 -16.95
CA LYS A 95 -18.99 6.29 -18.16
C LYS A 95 -20.42 6.79 -18.02
N GLU A 96 -21.10 6.40 -16.93
CA GLU A 96 -22.46 6.87 -16.62
C GLU A 96 -22.49 8.39 -16.56
N ARG A 97 -21.50 9.00 -15.89
CA ARG A 97 -21.42 10.46 -15.79
C ARG A 97 -21.21 11.16 -17.13
N ALA A 98 -20.35 10.62 -18.01
CA ALA A 98 -20.14 11.18 -19.35
C ALA A 98 -21.43 11.13 -20.18
N GLN A 99 -22.19 10.03 -20.08
CA GLN A 99 -23.47 9.86 -20.76
C GLN A 99 -24.54 10.83 -20.25
N GLU A 100 -24.63 11.05 -18.93
CA GLU A 100 -25.52 12.06 -18.33
C GLU A 100 -25.23 13.48 -18.81
N LEU A 101 -23.96 13.78 -19.07
CA LEU A 101 -23.52 15.08 -19.61
C LEU A 101 -23.77 15.21 -21.12
N GLY A 102 -24.36 14.20 -21.76
CA GLY A 102 -24.65 14.21 -23.19
C GLY A 102 -23.45 13.95 -24.09
N MET A 103 -22.31 13.48 -23.54
CA MET A 103 -21.16 13.11 -24.36
C MET A 103 -21.45 11.82 -25.15
N HIS A 104 -21.11 11.84 -26.44
CA HIS A 104 -21.31 10.71 -27.35
C HIS A 104 -20.00 9.92 -27.55
N ASP A 105 -20.12 8.67 -28.02
CA ASP A 105 -18.99 7.75 -28.24
C ASP A 105 -18.07 7.57 -27.00
N VAL A 106 -18.68 7.17 -25.88
CA VAL A 106 -17.97 6.94 -24.61
C VAL A 106 -17.30 5.57 -24.58
N ILE A 107 -15.98 5.56 -24.71
CA ILE A 107 -15.10 4.40 -24.65
C ILE A 107 -14.76 4.10 -23.17
N SER A 108 -15.00 2.87 -22.74
CA SER A 108 -14.62 2.39 -21.40
C SER A 108 -14.07 0.96 -21.49
N PRO A 109 -13.24 0.51 -20.55
CA PRO A 109 -12.86 -0.91 -20.47
C PRO A 109 -14.06 -1.79 -20.05
N ASP A 110 -14.06 -3.06 -20.47
CA ASP A 110 -15.15 -3.99 -20.20
C ASP A 110 -15.07 -4.69 -18.83
N SER A 111 -13.86 -4.81 -18.27
CA SER A 111 -13.63 -5.60 -17.03
C SER A 111 -12.54 -5.03 -16.10
N GLN A 112 -11.44 -4.53 -16.65
CA GLN A 112 -10.36 -3.90 -15.87
C GLN A 112 -10.51 -2.37 -15.88
N PHE A 113 -11.06 -1.81 -14.80
CA PHE A 113 -11.29 -0.36 -14.66
C PHE A 113 -10.03 0.39 -14.19
N ASP A 114 -8.92 0.20 -14.90
CA ASP A 114 -7.64 0.89 -14.67
C ASP A 114 -7.02 1.40 -15.99
N SER A 115 -5.83 2.01 -15.89
CA SER A 115 -5.15 2.59 -17.05
C SER A 115 -4.77 1.52 -18.07
N GLU A 116 -4.35 0.35 -17.60
CA GLU A 116 -3.99 -0.83 -18.37
C GLU A 116 -5.19 -1.36 -19.16
N GLY A 117 -6.34 -1.53 -18.50
CA GLY A 117 -7.57 -1.96 -19.13
C GLY A 117 -8.08 -0.99 -20.20
N LEU A 118 -8.02 0.32 -19.95
CA LEU A 118 -8.38 1.32 -20.96
C LEU A 118 -7.40 1.27 -22.15
N LEU A 119 -6.10 1.13 -21.89
CA LEU A 119 -5.06 1.00 -22.91
C LEU A 119 -5.16 -0.30 -23.72
N ALA A 120 -5.86 -1.32 -23.24
CA ALA A 120 -6.11 -2.56 -23.98
C ALA A 120 -7.19 -2.39 -25.06
N ASN A 121 -8.05 -1.37 -24.96
CA ASN A 121 -9.11 -1.13 -25.93
C ASN A 121 -8.55 -0.99 -27.36
N PRO A 122 -9.15 -1.66 -28.37
CA PRO A 122 -8.66 -1.61 -29.76
C PRO A 122 -8.53 -0.19 -30.32
N VAL A 123 -9.43 0.72 -29.95
CA VAL A 123 -9.41 2.12 -30.41
C VAL A 123 -8.12 2.79 -29.95
N LEU A 124 -7.63 2.50 -28.74
CA LEU A 124 -6.42 3.10 -28.16
C LEU A 124 -5.11 2.45 -28.65
N GLN A 125 -5.15 1.41 -29.49
CA GLN A 125 -3.93 0.79 -30.03
C GLN A 125 -3.32 1.59 -31.18
N GLN A 126 -4.15 2.26 -31.98
CA GLN A 126 -3.72 3.00 -33.17
C GLN A 126 -3.76 4.51 -32.93
N MET A 127 -2.72 5.02 -32.26
CA MET A 127 -2.66 6.41 -31.81
C MET A 127 -1.72 7.31 -32.63
N ALA A 128 -1.04 6.77 -33.63
CA ALA A 128 -0.06 7.50 -34.42
C ALA A 128 -0.68 8.74 -35.07
N GLY A 129 -0.13 9.92 -34.76
CA GLY A 129 -0.57 11.21 -35.29
C GLY A 129 -1.81 11.81 -34.64
N ARG A 130 -2.49 11.08 -33.74
CA ARG A 130 -3.70 11.56 -33.07
C ARG A 130 -3.37 12.56 -31.96
N ARG A 131 -4.22 13.56 -31.79
CA ARG A 131 -4.16 14.55 -30.72
C ARG A 131 -5.09 14.13 -29.59
N VAL A 132 -4.54 13.93 -28.41
CA VAL A 132 -5.28 13.45 -27.24
C VAL A 132 -5.18 14.48 -26.13
N VAL A 133 -6.32 14.88 -25.56
CA VAL A 133 -6.37 15.65 -24.32
C VAL A 133 -6.67 14.72 -23.15
N LEU A 134 -5.88 14.80 -22.09
CA LEU A 134 -6.07 14.00 -20.88
C LEU A 134 -6.40 14.91 -19.70
N PHE A 135 -7.64 14.85 -19.23
CA PHE A 135 -8.13 15.56 -18.07
C PHE A 135 -7.95 14.72 -16.80
N ARG A 136 -7.16 15.24 -15.85
CA ARG A 136 -6.88 14.59 -14.57
C ARG A 136 -6.85 15.57 -13.40
N GLY A 137 -6.78 15.03 -12.20
CA GLY A 137 -6.39 15.80 -11.02
C GLY A 137 -4.88 16.03 -10.97
N ASN A 138 -4.42 16.82 -10.00
CA ASN A 138 -2.99 16.89 -9.67
C ASN A 138 -2.45 15.52 -9.26
N GLY A 139 -1.28 15.18 -9.81
CA GLY A 139 -0.66 13.86 -9.64
C GLY A 139 -1.42 12.72 -10.34
N GLY A 140 -0.82 11.52 -10.37
CA GLY A 140 -1.40 10.35 -11.05
C GLY A 140 -0.32 9.45 -11.65
N ARG A 141 -0.71 8.29 -12.16
CA ARG A 141 0.19 7.41 -12.93
C ARG A 141 0.39 8.03 -14.32
N GLU A 142 1.64 8.20 -14.74
CA GLU A 142 1.98 8.71 -16.08
C GLU A 142 1.78 7.65 -17.19
N LEU A 143 1.56 6.38 -16.82
CA LEU A 143 1.42 5.24 -17.72
C LEU A 143 0.49 5.50 -18.92
N LEU A 144 -0.68 6.09 -18.69
CA LEU A 144 -1.67 6.34 -19.74
C LEU A 144 -1.14 7.33 -20.77
N ALA A 145 -0.59 8.46 -20.31
CA ALA A 145 -0.02 9.47 -21.19
C ALA A 145 1.22 8.96 -21.91
N ASP A 146 2.13 8.29 -21.20
CA ASP A 146 3.38 7.77 -21.75
C ASP A 146 3.13 6.67 -22.78
N THR A 147 2.18 5.77 -22.52
CA THR A 147 1.83 4.70 -23.47
C THR A 147 1.17 5.27 -24.72
N LEU A 148 0.27 6.25 -24.59
CA LEU A 148 -0.34 6.91 -25.74
C LEU A 148 0.71 7.65 -26.59
N ARG A 149 1.65 8.36 -25.95
CA ARG A 149 2.80 8.98 -26.62
C ARG A 149 3.69 7.95 -27.31
N ALA A 150 3.99 6.84 -26.65
CA ALA A 150 4.78 5.74 -27.22
C ALA A 150 4.09 5.10 -28.43
N ARG A 151 2.74 5.11 -28.48
CA ARG A 151 1.93 4.70 -29.64
C ARG A 151 1.80 5.79 -30.71
N GLY A 152 2.47 6.92 -30.54
CA GLY A 152 2.58 8.00 -31.53
C GLY A 152 1.53 9.11 -31.42
N ALA A 153 0.73 9.18 -30.34
CA ALA A 153 -0.18 10.30 -30.12
C ALA A 153 0.56 11.53 -29.56
N GLN A 154 0.03 12.70 -29.87
CA GLN A 154 0.34 13.95 -29.21
C GLN A 154 -0.59 14.10 -28.00
N VAL A 155 -0.06 13.87 -26.80
CA VAL A 155 -0.86 13.90 -25.56
C VAL A 155 -0.62 15.18 -24.79
N GLU A 156 -1.68 15.98 -24.68
CA GLU A 156 -1.73 17.17 -23.84
C GLU A 156 -2.42 16.84 -22.51
N ILE A 157 -1.71 17.04 -21.40
CA ILE A 157 -2.25 16.76 -20.06
C ILE A 157 -2.76 18.07 -19.48
N VAL A 158 -4.01 18.04 -19.02
CA VAL A 158 -4.66 19.17 -18.36
C VAL A 158 -5.06 18.75 -16.95
N GLU A 159 -4.51 19.45 -15.96
CA GLU A 159 -4.98 19.32 -14.59
C GLU A 159 -6.32 20.06 -14.45
N ALA A 160 -7.43 19.33 -14.59
CA ALA A 160 -8.76 19.90 -14.49
C ALA A 160 -9.07 20.36 -13.06
N TYR A 161 -8.52 19.67 -12.05
CA TYR A 161 -8.79 19.95 -10.65
C TYR A 161 -7.60 19.60 -9.76
N ARG A 162 -7.65 20.06 -8.51
CA ARG A 162 -6.63 19.73 -7.51
C ARG A 162 -7.26 19.01 -6.32
N ARG A 163 -6.80 17.80 -6.03
CA ARG A 163 -7.03 17.10 -4.76
C ARG A 163 -6.18 17.74 -3.66
N GLN A 164 -6.82 18.01 -2.55
CA GLN A 164 -6.22 18.66 -1.38
C GLN A 164 -6.74 17.99 -0.11
N MET A 165 -6.01 18.20 0.99
CA MET A 165 -6.54 17.92 2.33
C MET A 165 -7.85 18.70 2.53
N PRO A 166 -8.85 18.09 3.18
CA PRO A 166 -10.08 18.80 3.49
C PRO A 166 -9.81 19.95 4.45
N SER A 167 -10.72 20.93 4.46
CA SER A 167 -10.74 22.01 5.44
C SER A 167 -11.29 21.59 6.80
N LEU A 168 -11.79 20.35 6.91
CA LEU A 168 -12.24 19.76 8.17
C LEU A 168 -11.09 19.66 9.17
N THR A 169 -11.41 19.85 10.44
CA THR A 169 -10.52 19.62 11.58
C THR A 169 -10.86 18.30 12.28
N HIS A 170 -9.97 17.82 13.15
CA HIS A 170 -10.27 16.64 13.98
C HIS A 170 -11.47 16.88 14.91
N GLU A 171 -11.68 18.11 15.38
CA GLU A 171 -12.85 18.50 16.17
C GLU A 171 -14.16 18.34 15.38
N ASP A 172 -14.16 18.73 14.10
CA ASP A 172 -15.33 18.58 13.23
C ASP A 172 -15.71 17.10 13.05
N VAL A 173 -14.71 16.24 12.83
CA VAL A 173 -14.94 14.79 12.68
C VAL A 173 -15.40 14.18 14.01
N LEU A 174 -14.82 14.59 15.14
CA LEU A 174 -15.28 14.16 16.47
C LEU A 174 -16.73 14.58 16.74
N ALA A 175 -17.12 15.78 16.33
CA ALA A 175 -18.48 16.29 16.45
C ALA A 175 -19.47 15.47 15.61
N LEU A 176 -19.11 15.10 14.37
CA LEU A 176 -19.93 14.21 13.54
C LEU A 176 -20.16 12.84 14.19
N LEU A 177 -19.13 12.33 14.87
CA LEU A 177 -19.18 11.06 15.57
C LEU A 177 -19.87 11.16 16.94
N ALA A 178 -20.22 12.34 17.45
CA ALA A 178 -20.68 12.54 18.82
C ALA A 178 -21.89 11.67 19.20
N ASP A 179 -22.93 11.59 18.35
CA ASP A 179 -24.11 10.76 18.61
C ASP A 179 -23.95 9.29 18.17
N GLY A 180 -22.71 8.84 17.96
CA GLY A 180 -22.37 7.49 17.54
C GLY A 180 -22.13 7.33 16.04
N CYS A 181 -21.48 6.23 15.69
CA CYS A 181 -21.17 5.84 14.32
C CYS A 181 -21.12 4.30 14.27
N ASP A 182 -21.91 3.70 13.39
CA ASP A 182 -21.98 2.25 13.18
C ASP A 182 -20.95 1.75 12.16
N GLY A 183 -20.30 2.68 11.45
CA GLY A 183 -19.09 2.39 10.69
C GLY A 183 -18.70 3.46 9.68
N VAL A 184 -17.50 3.30 9.14
CA VAL A 184 -16.86 4.24 8.21
C VAL A 184 -16.79 3.60 6.82
N ILE A 185 -17.43 4.23 5.84
CA ILE A 185 -17.41 3.80 4.44
C ILE A 185 -16.27 4.52 3.72
N VAL A 186 -15.32 3.73 3.21
CA VAL A 186 -14.11 4.20 2.54
C VAL A 186 -13.99 3.64 1.13
N THR A 187 -13.85 4.52 0.14
CA THR A 187 -13.73 4.15 -1.29
C THR A 187 -12.43 4.61 -1.94
N SER A 188 -11.50 5.15 -1.16
CA SER A 188 -10.16 5.53 -1.61
C SER A 188 -9.14 5.39 -0.49
N SER A 189 -7.97 4.84 -0.80
CA SER A 189 -6.83 4.79 0.12
C SER A 189 -6.36 6.20 0.51
N GLU A 190 -6.49 7.17 -0.40
CA GLU A 190 -6.16 8.58 -0.13
C GLU A 190 -7.08 9.16 0.96
N ALA A 191 -8.38 8.88 0.90
CA ALA A 191 -9.33 9.32 1.92
C ALA A 191 -9.04 8.72 3.30
N VAL A 192 -8.62 7.45 3.36
CA VAL A 192 -8.21 6.79 4.62
C VAL A 192 -6.97 7.48 5.20
N ASN A 193 -5.94 7.70 4.39
CA ASN A 193 -4.72 8.35 4.84
C ASN A 193 -5.00 9.77 5.33
N ASN A 194 -5.82 10.53 4.61
CA ASN A 194 -6.19 11.90 5.00
C ASN A 194 -6.96 11.91 6.33
N LEU A 195 -7.88 10.96 6.54
CA LEU A 195 -8.62 10.81 7.80
C LEU A 195 -7.67 10.60 9.00
N PHE A 196 -6.71 9.67 8.88
CA PHE A 196 -5.75 9.39 9.95
C PHE A 196 -4.64 10.44 10.09
N THR A 197 -4.32 11.18 9.03
CA THR A 197 -3.38 12.31 9.10
C THR A 197 -4.02 13.50 9.81
N LEU A 198 -5.31 13.73 9.59
CA LEU A 198 -6.09 14.76 10.26
C LEU A 198 -6.36 14.42 11.72
N ALA A 199 -6.47 13.12 12.05
CA ALA A 199 -6.79 12.65 13.38
C ALA A 199 -5.69 12.93 14.41
N ASP A 200 -6.12 13.49 15.54
CA ASP A 200 -5.30 13.53 16.75
C ASP A 200 -5.31 12.15 17.45
N SER A 201 -4.62 12.02 18.57
CA SER A 201 -4.57 10.74 19.30
C SER A 201 -5.95 10.24 19.74
N VAL A 202 -6.87 11.15 20.09
CA VAL A 202 -8.21 10.77 20.57
C VAL A 202 -9.07 10.28 19.41
N LEU A 203 -9.12 11.04 18.31
CA LEU A 203 -9.87 10.62 17.13
C LEU A 203 -9.28 9.35 16.52
N ALA A 204 -7.96 9.21 16.44
CA ALA A 204 -7.31 8.03 15.89
C ALA A 204 -7.66 6.77 16.69
N ASP A 205 -7.63 6.84 18.03
CA ASP A 205 -8.03 5.72 18.88
C ASP A 205 -9.51 5.35 18.68
N ARG A 206 -10.39 6.35 18.64
CA ARG A 206 -11.82 6.12 18.38
C ARG A 206 -12.06 5.48 17.02
N LEU A 207 -11.38 5.94 15.97
CA LEU A 207 -11.51 5.40 14.62
C LEU A 207 -11.07 3.93 14.55
N ARG A 208 -10.00 3.53 15.26
CA ARG A 208 -9.53 2.13 15.26
C ARG A 208 -10.55 1.14 15.83
N HIS A 209 -11.44 1.60 16.70
CA HIS A 209 -12.50 0.80 17.31
C HIS A 209 -13.80 0.81 16.51
N LEU A 210 -13.91 1.60 15.44
CA LEU A 210 -15.09 1.60 14.57
C LEU A 210 -14.97 0.55 13.46
N PRO A 211 -16.09 -0.04 13.00
CA PRO A 211 -16.10 -0.87 11.80
C PRO A 211 -15.80 -0.05 10.54
N PHE A 212 -14.84 -0.51 9.73
CA PHE A 212 -14.57 0.06 8.41
C PHE A 212 -15.13 -0.83 7.29
N PHE A 213 -15.71 -0.17 6.28
CA PHE A 213 -16.30 -0.79 5.11
C PHE A 213 -15.58 -0.29 3.85
N ALA A 214 -14.74 -1.13 3.26
CA ALA A 214 -13.89 -0.78 2.13
C ALA A 214 -14.45 -1.34 0.81
N SER A 215 -14.43 -0.54 -0.26
CA SER A 215 -14.91 -0.99 -1.57
C SER A 215 -13.91 -1.82 -2.38
N HIS A 216 -12.64 -1.93 -1.93
CA HIS A 216 -11.58 -2.62 -2.67
C HIS A 216 -10.49 -3.18 -1.72
N PRO A 217 -9.87 -4.34 -2.03
CA PRO A 217 -8.80 -4.93 -1.21
C PRO A 217 -7.60 -4.01 -0.94
N ALA A 218 -7.19 -3.20 -1.92
CA ALA A 218 -6.09 -2.23 -1.74
C ALA A 218 -6.42 -1.12 -0.72
N ILE A 219 -7.70 -0.74 -0.61
CA ILE A 219 -8.17 0.23 0.39
C ILE A 219 -8.20 -0.44 1.76
N ALA A 220 -8.72 -1.68 1.83
CA ALA A 220 -8.70 -2.49 3.04
C ALA A 220 -7.28 -2.64 3.62
N GLU A 221 -6.28 -2.86 2.78
CA GLU A 221 -4.89 -2.93 3.24
C GLU A 221 -4.37 -1.58 3.79
N THR A 222 -4.83 -0.47 3.23
CA THR A 222 -4.52 0.86 3.76
C THR A 222 -5.17 1.07 5.12
N VAL A 223 -6.41 0.64 5.30
CA VAL A 223 -7.10 0.69 6.60
C VAL A 223 -6.38 -0.16 7.66
N ARG A 224 -5.93 -1.37 7.32
CA ARG A 224 -5.17 -2.24 8.24
C ARG A 224 -3.87 -1.62 8.71
N ARG A 225 -3.13 -0.93 7.82
CA ARG A 225 -1.88 -0.24 8.17
C ARG A 225 -2.07 0.84 9.25
N HIS A 226 -3.27 1.39 9.40
CA HIS A 226 -3.61 2.36 10.46
C HIS A 226 -4.08 1.70 11.77
N GLY A 227 -4.13 0.37 11.83
CA GLY A 227 -4.45 -0.40 13.04
C GLY A 227 -5.93 -0.50 13.38
N VAL A 228 -6.82 -0.46 12.37
CA VAL A 228 -8.27 -0.63 12.58
C VAL A 228 -8.61 -2.09 12.91
N ASN A 229 -9.45 -2.29 13.93
CA ASN A 229 -9.78 -3.60 14.48
C ASN A 229 -10.82 -4.37 13.63
N GLU A 230 -11.83 -3.66 13.13
CA GLU A 230 -12.94 -4.26 12.39
C GLU A 230 -12.98 -3.74 10.96
N LEU A 231 -12.82 -4.64 9.99
CA LEU A 231 -12.77 -4.30 8.57
C LEU A 231 -13.53 -5.33 7.73
N SER A 232 -14.42 -4.85 6.88
CA SER A 232 -15.18 -5.64 5.92
C SER A 232 -15.11 -5.04 4.52
N LEU A 233 -15.10 -5.91 3.51
CA LEU A 233 -15.24 -5.49 2.12
C LEU A 233 -16.73 -5.30 1.76
N LEU A 234 -17.05 -4.25 1.00
CA LEU A 234 -18.35 -4.05 0.37
C LEU A 234 -18.26 -4.33 -1.13
N ALA A 235 -19.39 -4.70 -1.72
CA ALA A 235 -19.57 -4.69 -3.16
C ALA A 235 -19.28 -3.30 -3.78
N THR A 236 -18.89 -3.30 -5.05
CA THR A 236 -18.56 -2.08 -5.80
C THR A 236 -19.81 -1.40 -6.36
N GLY A 237 -19.89 -0.07 -6.25
CA GLY A 237 -21.01 0.75 -6.71
C GLY A 237 -22.02 1.07 -5.60
N ASP A 238 -22.58 2.27 -5.63
CA ASP A 238 -23.36 2.85 -4.51
C ASP A 238 -24.56 1.97 -4.11
N ALA A 239 -25.34 1.49 -5.09
CA ALA A 239 -26.49 0.62 -4.82
C ALA A 239 -26.09 -0.73 -4.21
N ALA A 240 -25.00 -1.33 -4.71
CA ALA A 240 -24.50 -2.60 -4.20
C ALA A 240 -23.92 -2.46 -2.79
N MET A 241 -23.22 -1.36 -2.50
CA MET A 241 -22.74 -1.03 -1.15
C MET A 241 -23.89 -0.95 -0.15
N VAL A 242 -24.98 -0.26 -0.51
CA VAL A 242 -26.15 -0.12 0.37
C VAL A 242 -26.85 -1.46 0.55
N ALA A 243 -27.01 -2.26 -0.50
CA ALA A 243 -27.59 -3.60 -0.40
C ALA A 243 -26.79 -4.52 0.54
N ASP A 244 -25.46 -4.51 0.43
CA ASP A 244 -24.56 -5.25 1.33
C ASP A 244 -24.73 -4.80 2.79
N LEU A 245 -24.82 -3.50 3.03
CA LEU A 245 -25.07 -2.97 4.38
C LEU A 245 -26.44 -3.42 4.90
N GLN A 246 -27.49 -3.36 4.09
CA GLN A 246 -28.83 -3.82 4.47
C GLN A 246 -28.84 -5.30 4.86
N ILE A 247 -28.08 -6.15 4.17
CA ILE A 247 -27.94 -7.57 4.50
C ILE A 247 -27.20 -7.75 5.83
N ARG A 248 -26.10 -7.02 6.04
CA ARG A 248 -25.26 -7.13 7.26
C ARG A 248 -25.98 -6.67 8.51
N PHE A 249 -26.73 -5.58 8.39
CA PHE A 249 -27.47 -4.97 9.50
C PHE A 249 -28.93 -5.41 9.56
N ALA A 250 -29.34 -6.36 8.71
CA ALA A 250 -30.68 -6.95 8.78
C ALA A 250 -30.94 -7.48 10.20
N PRO A 251 -32.12 -7.21 10.77
CA PRO A 251 -32.46 -7.73 12.08
C PRO A 251 -32.43 -9.27 12.04
N LYS A 252 -31.53 -9.88 12.80
CA LYS A 252 -31.59 -11.33 13.07
C LYS A 252 -32.94 -11.61 13.75
N PRO A 253 -33.68 -12.68 13.39
CA PRO A 253 -34.89 -13.05 14.12
C PRO A 253 -34.51 -13.40 15.56
N VAL A 254 -34.81 -12.49 16.49
CA VAL A 254 -34.55 -12.67 17.92
C VAL A 254 -35.68 -13.51 18.50
N SER A 255 -35.34 -14.68 19.03
CA SER A 255 -36.18 -15.45 19.94
C SER A 255 -36.45 -14.64 21.20
N VAL A 256 -37.74 -14.39 21.48
CA VAL A 256 -38.22 -13.60 22.61
C VAL A 256 -37.83 -14.24 23.93
N GLN A 257 -37.16 -13.48 24.80
CA GLN A 257 -37.17 -13.73 26.24
C GLN A 257 -37.48 -12.42 26.97
N ALA A 258 -38.48 -12.49 27.86
CA ALA A 258 -39.20 -11.37 28.44
C ALA A 258 -38.44 -10.65 29.59
N PRO A 259 -38.72 -9.36 29.86
CA PRO A 259 -37.99 -8.53 30.83
C PRO A 259 -38.63 -8.55 32.24
N PRO A 260 -37.87 -8.23 33.32
CA PRO A 260 -38.45 -7.86 34.60
C PRO A 260 -38.46 -6.33 34.85
N ALA A 261 -39.69 -5.85 35.05
CA ALA A 261 -40.24 -4.80 35.93
C ALA A 261 -39.41 -3.58 36.40
N ALA A 262 -40.06 -2.43 36.25
CA ALA A 262 -39.70 -1.09 36.72
C ALA A 262 -40.19 -0.75 38.15
N THR A 263 -39.69 0.35 38.72
CA THR A 263 -40.36 1.21 39.72
C THR A 263 -39.70 2.63 39.73
N PRO A 264 -40.34 3.72 40.22
CA PRO A 264 -40.81 4.81 39.36
C PRO A 264 -40.36 6.22 39.91
N PRO A 265 -40.95 7.40 39.59
CA PRO A 265 -40.21 8.63 39.29
C PRO A 265 -40.27 9.72 40.40
N ARG A 266 -39.46 10.79 40.26
CA ARG A 266 -39.55 11.98 41.11
C ARG A 266 -39.34 13.28 40.32
N GLU A 267 -40.35 14.14 40.37
CA GLU A 267 -40.35 15.60 40.17
C GLU A 267 -41.53 16.16 41.03
N PRO A 268 -41.69 17.47 41.31
CA PRO A 268 -40.89 18.65 40.94
C PRO A 268 -40.67 19.66 42.11
N ALA A 269 -39.88 20.72 41.88
CA ALA A 269 -40.12 22.06 42.48
C ALA A 269 -39.28 23.17 41.81
N ALA A 270 -39.97 24.23 41.38
CA ALA A 270 -39.48 25.59 41.11
C ALA A 270 -40.41 26.57 41.89
N PRO A 271 -40.31 27.92 41.85
CA PRO A 271 -39.31 28.83 41.26
C PRO A 271 -38.95 30.06 42.17
N LEU A 272 -38.28 31.07 41.56
CA LEU A 272 -38.30 32.54 41.82
C LEU A 272 -37.02 33.18 42.39
N SER A 273 -36.39 34.07 41.61
CA SER A 273 -36.39 35.53 41.83
C SER A 273 -35.49 36.26 40.83
N VAL A 274 -35.87 37.50 40.51
CA VAL A 274 -35.36 38.37 39.43
C VAL A 274 -34.67 39.59 40.04
N SER A 275 -33.73 40.17 39.26
CA SER A 275 -33.14 41.54 39.34
C SER A 275 -31.96 41.76 40.30
N PRO A 276 -31.00 42.67 40.00
CA PRO A 276 -31.28 44.05 39.54
C PRO A 276 -30.36 44.73 38.50
N ALA A 277 -30.94 45.81 37.95
CA ALA A 277 -30.40 47.15 37.65
C ALA A 277 -29.19 47.36 36.71
N ILE A 278 -29.49 48.04 35.61
CA ILE A 278 -28.54 48.78 34.75
C ILE A 278 -28.48 50.23 35.25
N ASP A 279 -27.28 50.73 35.53
CA ASP A 279 -27.00 52.17 35.64
C ASP A 279 -26.07 52.62 34.50
N LYS A 280 -26.48 53.70 33.83
CA LYS A 280 -25.64 54.52 32.94
C LYS A 280 -24.96 55.61 33.76
N PRO A 281 -23.85 56.17 33.24
CA PRO A 281 -23.86 57.63 33.15
C PRO A 281 -23.40 58.17 31.79
N ALA A 282 -24.06 59.27 31.41
CA ALA A 282 -23.69 60.15 30.32
C ALA A 282 -22.76 61.27 30.83
N ARG A 283 -21.83 61.74 29.98
CA ARG A 283 -21.45 63.17 29.79
C ARG A 283 -20.34 63.29 28.75
N THR A 284 -20.65 63.79 27.55
CA THR A 284 -20.46 65.17 27.04
C THR A 284 -19.02 65.59 26.72
N TRP A 285 -18.82 65.97 25.46
CA TRP A 285 -17.64 66.60 24.88
C TRP A 285 -17.66 68.14 25.01
N GLY A 286 -16.46 68.71 25.13
CA GLY A 286 -16.13 70.14 25.04
C GLY A 286 -15.04 70.50 26.09
N GLU A 287 -13.88 71.09 25.82
CA GLU A 287 -13.27 71.66 24.62
C GLU A 287 -11.71 71.66 24.75
N ARG A 288 -11.08 71.55 23.59
CA ARG A 288 -9.81 72.13 23.09
C ARG A 288 -8.85 72.85 24.05
N LEU A 289 -7.63 72.31 24.19
CA LEU A 289 -6.32 72.96 23.89
C LEU A 289 -5.17 72.01 24.27
N GLY A 290 -4.20 71.77 23.36
CA GLY A 290 -2.96 71.02 23.67
C GLY A 290 -2.69 69.74 22.87
N GLY A 291 -3.08 69.67 21.60
CA GLY A 291 -2.95 68.46 20.76
C GLY A 291 -1.52 68.09 20.34
N THR A 292 -0.60 69.04 20.14
CA THR A 292 0.68 68.74 19.47
C THR A 292 1.73 68.08 20.37
N ILE A 293 1.79 68.43 21.65
CA ILE A 293 2.78 67.87 22.59
C ILE A 293 2.43 66.42 22.98
N LYS A 294 1.13 66.10 23.09
CA LYS A 294 0.67 64.73 23.39
C LYS A 294 0.96 63.76 22.25
N TRP A 295 0.81 64.20 21.00
CA TRP A 295 1.15 63.38 19.83
C TRP A 295 2.67 63.14 19.71
N ALA A 296 3.52 64.12 20.04
CA ALA A 296 4.97 63.92 20.02
C ALA A 296 5.44 62.92 21.09
N LEU A 297 4.92 63.00 22.31
CA LEU A 297 5.22 62.03 23.38
C LEU A 297 4.69 60.63 23.07
N LEU A 298 3.51 60.55 22.44
CA LEU A 298 2.95 59.27 21.97
C LEU A 298 3.83 58.65 20.88
N MET A 299 4.34 59.45 19.93
CA MET A 299 5.22 58.95 18.86
C MET A 299 6.59 58.50 19.37
N VAL A 300 7.17 59.19 20.36
CA VAL A 300 8.42 58.74 21.01
C VAL A 300 8.17 57.47 21.83
N GLY A 301 7.05 57.40 22.57
CA GLY A 301 6.65 56.18 23.27
C GLY A 301 6.43 55.00 22.33
N ILE A 302 5.77 55.22 21.19
CA ILE A 302 5.58 54.22 20.13
C ILE A 302 6.92 53.82 19.51
N SER A 303 7.85 54.77 19.28
CA SER A 303 9.18 54.49 18.72
C SER A 303 10.03 53.62 19.67
N VAL A 304 10.04 53.93 20.97
CA VAL A 304 10.74 53.11 21.99
C VAL A 304 10.06 51.75 22.13
N LEU A 305 8.73 51.69 22.13
CA LEU A 305 7.98 50.43 22.17
C LEU A 305 8.25 49.57 20.92
N MET A 306 8.35 50.20 19.74
CA MET A 306 8.65 49.54 18.47
C MET A 306 10.09 49.03 18.41
N TYR A 307 11.05 49.78 18.95
CA TYR A 307 12.44 49.34 19.08
C TYR A 307 12.58 48.15 20.04
N GLN A 308 11.86 48.17 21.18
CA GLN A 308 11.80 47.03 22.10
C GLN A 308 11.09 45.82 21.48
N PHE A 309 10.05 46.03 20.66
CA PHE A 309 9.36 44.96 19.95
C PHE A 309 10.25 44.31 18.87
N GLN A 310 11.05 45.12 18.16
CA GLN A 310 11.95 44.66 17.11
C GLN A 310 13.18 43.91 17.67
N ALA A 311 13.65 44.29 18.88
CA ALA A 311 14.71 43.59 19.60
C ALA A 311 14.29 42.21 20.16
N GLN A 312 12.99 41.91 20.30
CA GLN A 312 12.50 40.61 20.79
C GLN A 312 12.30 39.56 19.69
N ALA A 313 12.29 39.94 18.42
CA ALA A 313 12.13 39.03 17.29
C ALA A 313 13.21 37.93 17.20
N PRO A 314 14.53 38.21 17.33
CA PRO A 314 15.56 37.17 17.20
C PRO A 314 15.58 36.18 18.38
N HIS A 315 15.16 36.58 19.58
CA HIS A 315 15.14 35.70 20.75
C HIS A 315 14.01 34.66 20.70
N ARG A 316 12.89 34.98 20.04
CA ARG A 316 11.77 34.02 19.86
C ARG A 316 12.12 32.91 18.89
N GLU A 317 12.92 33.21 17.85
CA GLU A 317 13.32 32.18 16.90
C GLU A 317 14.39 31.24 17.49
N LEU A 318 15.32 31.77 18.29
CA LEU A 318 16.33 30.94 18.96
C LEU A 318 15.70 30.02 20.03
N SER A 319 14.77 30.54 20.84
CA SER A 319 14.07 29.69 21.83
C SER A 319 13.14 28.68 21.17
N ALA A 320 12.49 29.03 20.06
CA ALA A 320 11.72 28.07 19.27
C ALA A 320 12.61 26.95 18.68
N ARG A 321 13.81 27.29 18.18
CA ARG A 321 14.77 26.29 17.68
C ARG A 321 15.31 25.39 18.79
N LEU A 322 15.62 25.93 19.96
CA LEU A 322 16.05 25.14 21.13
C LEU A 322 14.94 24.22 21.62
N ASN A 323 13.70 24.71 21.73
CA ASN A 323 12.55 23.90 22.12
C ASN A 323 12.27 22.78 21.09
N ASN A 324 12.42 23.05 19.80
CA ASN A 324 12.28 22.02 18.76
C ASN A 324 13.38 20.95 18.85
N LEU A 325 14.63 21.33 19.12
CA LEU A 325 15.72 20.38 19.30
C LEU A 325 15.54 19.52 20.57
N GLU A 326 15.11 20.13 21.68
CA GLU A 326 14.80 19.40 22.91
C GLU A 326 13.59 18.47 22.72
N ALA A 327 12.56 18.91 21.99
CA ALA A 327 11.41 18.07 21.64
C ALA A 327 11.84 16.88 20.76
N GLN A 328 12.72 17.12 19.79
CA GLN A 328 13.27 16.10 18.91
C GLN A 328 14.16 15.11 19.67
N GLN A 329 14.95 15.58 20.65
CA GLN A 329 15.76 14.73 21.51
C GLN A 329 14.89 13.87 22.44
N ARG A 330 13.79 14.43 22.97
CA ARG A 330 12.82 13.67 23.77
C ARG A 330 12.11 12.61 22.94
N SER A 331 11.65 12.92 21.73
CA SER A 331 11.01 11.93 20.86
C SER A 331 11.97 10.79 20.54
N LEU A 332 13.22 11.10 20.17
CA LEU A 332 14.27 10.10 19.93
C LEU A 332 14.50 9.20 21.15
N SER A 333 14.53 9.75 22.37
CA SER A 333 14.73 8.97 23.60
C SER A 333 13.53 8.06 23.94
N VAL A 334 12.31 8.52 23.65
CA VAL A 334 11.09 7.71 23.82
C VAL A 334 11.05 6.58 22.79
N ASP A 335 11.48 6.85 21.56
CA ASP A 335 11.55 5.83 20.51
C ASP A 335 12.66 4.80 20.81
N THR A 336 13.83 5.23 21.31
CA THR A 336 14.86 4.26 21.77
C THR A 336 14.37 3.41 22.95
N GLN A 337 13.56 3.97 23.85
CA GLN A 337 12.95 3.21 24.94
C GLN A 337 11.91 2.21 24.41
N ARG A 338 11.06 2.61 23.45
CA ARG A 338 10.09 1.73 22.80
C ARG A 338 10.76 0.60 22.05
N ASP A 339 11.80 0.89 21.27
CA ASP A 339 12.58 -0.11 20.54
C ASP A 339 13.24 -1.11 21.51
N SER A 340 13.80 -0.61 22.62
CA SER A 340 14.39 -1.49 23.65
C SER A 340 13.35 -2.36 24.36
N ALA A 341 12.11 -1.87 24.53
CA ALA A 341 11.02 -2.64 25.12
C ALA A 341 10.51 -3.71 24.15
N GLN A 342 10.41 -3.38 22.85
CA GLN A 342 10.08 -4.33 21.79
C GLN A 342 11.13 -5.43 21.67
N LEU A 343 12.42 -5.09 21.72
CA LEU A 343 13.50 -6.09 21.72
C LEU A 343 13.40 -7.05 22.91
N ARG A 344 13.12 -6.54 24.13
CA ARG A 344 12.89 -7.41 25.30
C ARG A 344 11.66 -8.30 25.15
N GLN A 345 10.60 -7.79 24.52
CA GLN A 345 9.40 -8.58 24.27
C GLN A 345 9.64 -9.68 23.23
N LEU A 346 10.44 -9.38 22.19
CA LEU A 346 10.87 -10.37 21.20
C LEU A 346 11.77 -11.44 21.83
N ASP A 347 12.73 -11.05 22.67
CA ASP A 347 13.58 -11.98 23.41
C ASP A 347 12.76 -12.87 24.35
N ALA A 348 11.79 -12.29 25.06
CA ALA A 348 10.89 -13.04 25.93
C ALA A 348 10.01 -14.02 25.14
N LEU A 349 9.50 -13.61 23.98
CA LEU A 349 8.74 -14.49 23.09
C LEU A 349 9.62 -15.62 22.53
N GLN A 350 10.86 -15.32 22.20
CA GLN A 350 11.82 -16.30 21.70
C GLN A 350 12.16 -17.34 22.77
N LEU A 351 12.40 -16.90 24.01
CA LEU A 351 12.61 -17.80 25.15
C LEU A 351 11.37 -18.64 25.45
N ALA A 352 10.17 -18.06 25.39
CA ALA A 352 8.92 -18.80 25.57
C ALA A 352 8.73 -19.86 24.47
N THR A 353 9.06 -19.51 23.23
CA THR A 353 8.99 -20.44 22.09
C THR A 353 10.02 -21.57 22.23
N GLN A 354 11.24 -21.25 22.67
CA GLN A 354 12.28 -22.26 22.95
C GLN A 354 11.86 -23.19 24.09
N ALA A 355 11.29 -22.67 25.17
CA ALA A 355 10.77 -23.47 26.27
C ALA A 355 9.65 -24.41 25.80
N GLN A 356 8.71 -23.94 24.97
CA GLN A 356 7.68 -24.80 24.38
C GLN A 356 8.28 -25.88 23.45
N GLN A 357 9.32 -25.55 22.68
CA GLN A 357 10.00 -26.53 21.82
C GLN A 357 10.71 -27.60 22.63
N ASP A 358 11.37 -27.22 23.73
CA ASP A 358 12.05 -28.17 24.60
C ASP A 358 11.04 -29.03 25.38
N GLU A 359 9.89 -28.48 25.78
CA GLU A 359 8.79 -29.24 26.37
C GLU A 359 8.21 -30.27 25.38
N ILE A 360 7.96 -29.87 24.12
CA ILE A 360 7.49 -30.80 23.07
C ILE A 360 8.54 -31.89 22.81
N ARG A 361 9.84 -31.54 22.79
CA ARG A 361 10.92 -32.53 22.64
C ARG A 361 10.99 -33.49 23.82
N ALA A 362 10.82 -33.01 25.05
CA ALA A 362 10.77 -33.84 26.23
C ALA A 362 9.57 -34.80 26.16
N GLN A 363 8.38 -34.30 25.82
CA GLN A 363 7.18 -35.12 25.62
C GLN A 363 7.37 -36.16 24.50
N GLN A 364 8.04 -35.82 23.41
CA GLN A 364 8.37 -36.78 22.34
C GLN A 364 9.35 -37.86 22.81
N THR A 365 10.33 -37.49 23.63
CA THR A 365 11.31 -38.43 24.19
C THR A 365 10.65 -39.36 25.20
N ASP A 366 9.76 -38.84 26.04
CA ASP A 366 8.95 -39.64 26.97
C ASP A 366 7.99 -40.57 26.23
N LEU A 367 7.31 -40.10 25.18
CA LEU A 367 6.50 -40.96 24.33
C LEU A 367 7.35 -42.05 23.67
N GLN A 368 8.54 -41.72 23.17
CA GLN A 368 9.47 -42.72 22.60
C GLN A 368 9.95 -43.74 23.63
N ALA A 369 10.22 -43.31 24.88
CA ALA A 369 10.58 -44.21 25.96
C ALA A 369 9.41 -45.13 26.36
N LEU A 370 8.20 -44.59 26.40
CA LEU A 370 6.97 -45.37 26.62
C LEU A 370 6.74 -46.38 25.50
N TYR A 371 6.85 -45.98 24.23
CA TYR A 371 6.82 -46.88 23.07
C TYR A 371 7.94 -47.93 23.12
N GLY A 372 9.15 -47.55 23.55
CA GLY A 372 10.29 -48.45 23.67
C GLY A 372 10.15 -49.49 24.79
N SER A 373 9.36 -49.19 25.83
CA SER A 373 9.09 -50.10 26.95
C SER A 373 7.97 -51.11 26.69
N VAL A 374 7.12 -50.86 25.67
CA VAL A 374 6.15 -51.84 25.15
C VAL A 374 6.83 -52.66 24.06
N ALA A 375 7.81 -53.48 24.48
CA ALA A 375 8.59 -54.37 23.62
C ALA A 375 7.77 -55.59 23.16
N GLY A 376 6.74 -55.33 22.36
CA GLY A 376 5.88 -56.32 21.69
C GLY A 376 6.15 -56.49 20.20
N ASP A 377 6.50 -55.43 19.45
CA ASP A 377 6.72 -55.58 18.00
C ASP A 377 7.69 -54.53 17.42
N HIS A 378 8.97 -54.91 17.31
CA HIS A 378 10.00 -54.11 16.62
C HIS A 378 9.58 -53.75 15.17
N GLU A 379 8.73 -54.57 14.54
CA GLU A 379 8.12 -54.28 13.24
C GLU A 379 7.17 -53.09 13.27
N GLU A 380 6.33 -53.00 14.30
CA GLU A 380 5.34 -51.94 14.44
C GLU A 380 6.03 -50.60 14.72
N ALA A 381 7.10 -50.62 15.52
CA ALA A 381 7.95 -49.45 15.75
C ALA A 381 8.62 -48.96 14.44
N VAL A 382 9.09 -49.87 13.59
CA VAL A 382 9.67 -49.52 12.28
C VAL A 382 8.61 -48.98 11.32
N LEU A 383 7.40 -49.54 11.32
CA LEU A 383 6.29 -49.07 10.47
C LEU A 383 5.73 -47.72 10.91
N ALA A 384 5.58 -47.49 12.21
CA ALA A 384 5.11 -46.22 12.77
C ALA A 384 6.07 -45.07 12.43
N ASP A 385 7.37 -45.32 12.56
CA ASP A 385 8.40 -44.36 12.17
C ASP A 385 8.46 -44.15 10.66
N ALA A 386 8.27 -45.20 9.86
CA ALA A 386 8.19 -45.08 8.41
C ALA A 386 7.00 -44.20 7.99
N GLU A 387 5.82 -44.38 8.60
CA GLU A 387 4.64 -43.54 8.35
C GLU A 387 4.90 -42.08 8.75
N LEU A 388 5.53 -41.84 9.90
CA LEU A 388 5.90 -40.50 10.35
C LEU A 388 6.89 -39.83 9.39
N THR A 389 7.94 -40.55 9.00
CA THR A 389 8.98 -40.04 8.08
C THR A 389 8.38 -39.71 6.71
N LEU A 390 7.52 -40.59 6.17
CA LEU A 390 6.81 -40.35 4.91
C LEU A 390 5.82 -39.19 5.00
N SER A 391 5.13 -39.04 6.13
CA SER A 391 4.20 -37.93 6.36
C SER A 391 4.95 -36.59 6.39
N LEU A 392 6.07 -36.53 7.10
CA LEU A 392 6.93 -35.33 7.16
C LEU A 392 7.54 -35.00 5.79
N ALA A 393 8.02 -36.01 5.06
CA ALA A 393 8.55 -35.82 3.71
C ALA A 393 7.46 -35.33 2.73
N SER A 394 6.25 -35.90 2.80
CA SER A 394 5.11 -35.46 1.99
C SER A 394 4.69 -34.03 2.33
N GLN A 395 4.69 -33.66 3.61
CA GLN A 395 4.37 -32.31 4.05
C GLN A 395 5.42 -31.30 3.56
N GLN A 396 6.72 -31.64 3.61
CA GLN A 396 7.78 -30.79 3.07
C GLN A 396 7.64 -30.60 1.55
N LEU A 397 7.31 -31.66 0.80
CA LEU A 397 7.01 -31.57 -0.62
C LEU A 397 5.81 -30.66 -0.89
N GLN A 398 4.72 -30.82 -0.15
CA GLN A 398 3.50 -30.03 -0.34
C GLN A 398 3.67 -28.55 0.00
N LEU A 399 4.21 -28.27 1.19
CA LEU A 399 4.34 -26.90 1.71
C LEU A 399 5.50 -26.14 1.09
N THR A 400 6.67 -26.77 0.98
CA THR A 400 7.91 -26.07 0.61
C THR A 400 8.43 -26.45 -0.77
N GLY A 401 7.92 -27.53 -1.38
CA GLY A 401 8.46 -28.06 -2.63
C GLY A 401 9.90 -28.57 -2.49
N ASN A 402 10.38 -28.80 -1.27
CA ASN A 402 11.77 -29.18 -1.03
C ASN A 402 12.01 -30.67 -1.31
N VAL A 403 12.28 -30.99 -2.57
CA VAL A 403 12.52 -32.36 -3.01
C VAL A 403 13.83 -32.93 -2.44
N GLY A 404 14.84 -32.10 -2.22
CA GLY A 404 16.11 -32.53 -1.62
C GLY A 404 15.94 -33.06 -0.19
N ALA A 405 15.19 -32.33 0.65
CA ALA A 405 14.88 -32.76 2.02
C ALA A 405 14.01 -34.03 2.03
N ALA A 406 13.04 -34.12 1.12
CA ALA A 406 12.21 -35.31 0.97
C ALA A 406 13.03 -36.53 0.54
N LEU A 407 13.93 -36.40 -0.44
CA LEU A 407 14.82 -37.48 -0.84
C LEU A 407 15.77 -37.89 0.29
N ALA A 408 16.35 -36.94 1.03
CA ALA A 408 17.18 -37.25 2.17
C ALA A 408 16.42 -38.00 3.27
N ALA A 409 15.12 -37.74 3.44
CA ALA A 409 14.25 -38.51 4.33
C ALA A 409 13.96 -39.91 3.76
N LEU A 410 13.68 -40.02 2.46
CA LEU A 410 13.39 -41.30 1.80
C LEU A 410 14.61 -42.23 1.77
N TYR A 411 15.83 -41.71 1.54
CA TYR A 411 17.05 -42.52 1.61
C TYR A 411 17.32 -43.05 3.01
N ARG A 412 17.12 -42.22 4.04
CA ARG A 412 17.23 -42.65 5.43
C ARG A 412 16.21 -43.74 5.77
N LEU A 413 14.99 -43.60 5.25
CA LEU A 413 13.95 -44.61 5.39
C LEU A 413 14.33 -45.91 4.64
N GLU A 414 14.83 -45.81 3.40
CA GLU A 414 15.30 -46.95 2.62
C GLU A 414 16.41 -47.71 3.36
N GLU A 415 17.43 -47.02 3.85
CA GLU A 415 18.54 -47.62 4.62
C GLU A 415 18.03 -48.40 5.83
N ARG A 416 17.02 -47.87 6.53
CA ARG A 416 16.36 -48.55 7.65
C ARG A 416 15.53 -49.77 7.24
N LEU A 417 14.98 -49.76 6.03
CA LEU A 417 14.19 -50.87 5.48
C LEU A 417 15.09 -51.98 4.87
N VAL A 418 16.33 -51.67 4.49
CA VAL A 418 17.29 -52.63 3.90
C VAL A 418 17.71 -53.72 4.89
N GLY A 419 17.69 -53.46 6.19
CA GLY A 419 18.05 -54.43 7.23
C GLY A 419 16.96 -55.43 7.64
N ASN A 420 15.76 -55.37 7.07
CA ASN A 420 14.60 -56.16 7.52
C ASN A 420 13.96 -57.00 6.39
N ASP A 421 14.13 -58.32 6.43
CA ASP A 421 13.72 -59.26 5.37
C ASP A 421 12.22 -59.64 5.34
N LYS A 422 11.37 -58.96 6.12
CA LYS A 422 9.97 -59.34 6.24
C LYS A 422 9.17 -58.94 5.00
N PRO A 423 8.28 -59.80 4.45
CA PRO A 423 7.58 -59.55 3.18
C PRO A 423 6.80 -58.23 3.11
N ARG A 424 6.27 -57.75 4.26
CA ARG A 424 5.53 -56.49 4.36
C ARG A 424 6.43 -55.26 4.19
N LEU A 425 7.59 -55.26 4.85
CA LEU A 425 8.59 -54.20 4.76
C LEU A 425 9.24 -54.16 3.35
N GLN A 426 9.32 -55.32 2.68
CA GLN A 426 9.75 -55.36 1.27
C GLN A 426 8.76 -54.70 0.31
N ASN A 427 7.44 -54.76 0.56
CA ASN A 427 6.46 -54.06 -0.26
C ASN A 427 6.60 -52.53 -0.09
N LEU A 428 6.71 -52.06 1.16
CA LEU A 428 6.96 -50.66 1.48
C LEU A 428 8.30 -50.18 0.89
N ARG A 429 9.37 -50.99 0.96
CA ARG A 429 10.66 -50.65 0.35
C ARG A 429 10.53 -50.45 -1.17
N ARG A 430 9.78 -51.31 -1.86
CA ARG A 430 9.57 -51.20 -3.31
C ARG A 430 8.85 -49.90 -3.70
N THR A 431 7.85 -49.47 -2.92
CA THR A 431 7.16 -48.20 -3.17
C THR A 431 8.07 -47.01 -2.86
N VAL A 432 8.84 -47.06 -1.77
CA VAL A 432 9.81 -46.00 -1.40
C VAL A 432 10.89 -45.83 -2.48
N VAL A 433 11.46 -46.92 -2.99
CA VAL A 433 12.45 -46.88 -4.07
C VAL A 433 11.85 -46.30 -5.36
N ARG A 434 10.60 -46.68 -5.71
CA ARG A 434 9.90 -46.10 -6.85
C ARG A 434 9.69 -44.60 -6.69
N ASP A 435 9.31 -44.13 -5.50
CA ASP A 435 9.15 -42.71 -5.22
C ASP A 435 10.49 -41.97 -5.26
N ILE A 436 11.58 -42.57 -4.78
CA ILE A 436 12.95 -42.03 -4.91
C ILE A 436 13.31 -41.84 -6.40
N ASP A 437 13.08 -42.86 -7.24
CA ASP A 437 13.38 -42.80 -8.66
C ASP A 437 12.48 -41.81 -9.42
N HIS A 438 11.21 -41.71 -9.02
CA HIS A 438 10.28 -40.72 -9.56
C HIS A 438 10.72 -39.29 -9.21
N LEU A 439 11.08 -39.04 -7.95
CA LEU A 439 11.59 -37.73 -7.52
C LEU A 439 12.91 -37.35 -8.22
N LYS A 440 13.80 -38.31 -8.49
CA LYS A 440 15.05 -38.08 -9.23
C LYS A 440 14.85 -37.77 -10.72
N SER A 441 13.85 -38.37 -11.34
CA SER A 441 13.63 -38.26 -12.79
C SER A 441 12.98 -36.93 -13.19
N ILE A 442 12.32 -36.24 -12.25
CA ILE A 442 11.74 -34.92 -12.45
C ILE A 442 12.82 -33.85 -12.19
N PRO A 443 13.18 -32.99 -13.17
CA PRO A 443 14.04 -31.85 -12.92
C PRO A 443 13.34 -30.88 -11.96
N TRP A 444 13.72 -30.91 -10.69
CA TRP A 444 13.12 -30.05 -9.67
C TRP A 444 13.72 -28.65 -9.69
N VAL A 445 12.93 -27.72 -9.17
CA VAL A 445 13.37 -26.35 -8.90
C VAL A 445 13.67 -26.23 -7.41
N ASP A 446 14.91 -25.87 -7.05
CA ASP A 446 15.28 -25.59 -5.67
C ASP A 446 14.75 -24.20 -5.25
N TYR A 447 13.50 -24.16 -4.80
CA TYR A 447 12.86 -22.92 -4.34
C TYR A 447 13.62 -22.27 -3.19
N VAL A 448 14.21 -23.05 -2.29
CA VAL A 448 14.95 -22.54 -1.12
C VAL A 448 16.25 -21.90 -1.56
N GLY A 449 17.02 -22.60 -2.41
CA GLY A 449 18.25 -22.06 -2.99
C GLY A 449 18.01 -20.82 -3.85
N LEU A 450 16.95 -20.80 -4.65
CA LEU A 450 16.57 -19.63 -5.44
C LEU A 450 16.13 -18.45 -4.58
N SER A 451 15.37 -18.70 -3.50
CA SER A 451 14.99 -17.68 -2.53
C SER A 451 16.22 -17.04 -1.89
N ALA A 452 17.20 -17.86 -1.47
CA ALA A 452 18.47 -17.38 -0.91
C ALA A 452 19.31 -16.60 -1.92
N ARG A 453 19.32 -17.01 -3.20
CA ARG A 453 19.96 -16.25 -4.27
C ARG A 453 19.30 -14.89 -4.47
N LEU A 454 17.98 -14.81 -4.49
CA LEU A 454 17.24 -13.54 -4.59
C LEU A 454 17.53 -12.61 -3.40
N ASP A 455 17.58 -13.15 -2.17
CA ASP A 455 17.95 -12.37 -0.98
C ASP A 455 19.38 -11.83 -1.09
N SER A 456 20.31 -12.63 -1.61
CA SER A 456 21.67 -12.14 -1.88
C SER A 456 21.65 -10.99 -2.89
N LEU A 457 20.85 -11.07 -3.95
CA LEU A 457 20.71 -9.98 -4.92
C LEU A 457 20.13 -8.71 -4.27
N VAL A 458 19.11 -8.82 -3.42
CA VAL A 458 18.53 -7.69 -2.67
C VAL A 458 19.61 -6.94 -1.88
N THR A 459 20.49 -7.66 -1.17
CA THR A 459 21.59 -7.03 -0.41
C THR A 459 22.69 -6.42 -1.30
N GLN A 460 22.85 -6.91 -2.54
CA GLN A 460 23.84 -6.38 -3.47
C GLN A 460 23.39 -5.07 -4.13
N VAL A 461 22.07 -4.81 -4.24
CA VAL A 461 21.50 -3.60 -4.86
C VAL A 461 22.07 -2.31 -4.25
N ASP A 462 22.32 -2.30 -2.93
CA ASP A 462 22.85 -1.13 -2.23
C ASP A 462 24.23 -0.70 -2.73
N LYS A 463 25.02 -1.64 -3.24
CA LYS A 463 26.41 -1.41 -3.66
C LYS A 463 26.53 -1.16 -5.16
N LEU A 464 25.42 -1.12 -5.90
CA LEU A 464 25.46 -0.96 -7.35
C LEU A 464 25.72 0.51 -7.75
N PRO A 465 26.71 0.77 -8.63
CA PRO A 465 27.01 2.11 -9.13
C PRO A 465 25.96 2.59 -10.13
N LEU A 466 25.53 3.84 -10.00
CA LEU A 466 24.58 4.48 -10.92
C LEU A 466 25.31 4.99 -12.17
N LEU A 467 24.60 5.09 -13.30
CA LEU A 467 25.17 5.61 -14.57
C LEU A 467 25.71 7.03 -14.44
N VAL A 468 25.07 7.86 -13.61
CA VAL A 468 25.45 9.26 -13.39
C VAL A 468 26.79 9.36 -12.67
N ASP A 469 27.02 8.52 -11.66
CA ASP A 469 28.27 8.46 -10.89
C ASP A 469 29.44 7.98 -11.77
N ALA A 470 29.18 7.01 -12.65
CA ALA A 470 30.18 6.47 -13.57
C ALA A 470 30.62 7.49 -14.64
N LYS A 471 29.69 8.30 -15.15
CA LYS A 471 29.98 9.34 -16.16
C LYS A 471 30.76 10.51 -15.56
N ALA A 472 30.41 10.94 -14.35
CA ALA A 472 31.15 11.97 -13.61
C ALA A 472 32.59 11.53 -13.28
N ALA A 473 32.79 10.27 -12.90
CA ALA A 473 34.12 9.71 -12.67
C ALA A 473 34.96 9.63 -13.96
N GLU A 474 34.35 9.27 -15.09
CA GLU A 474 35.02 9.18 -16.39
C GLU A 474 35.41 10.56 -16.96
N ASP A 475 34.59 11.59 -16.73
CA ASP A 475 34.89 12.98 -17.09
C ASP A 475 35.97 13.60 -16.18
N ALA A 476 36.03 13.21 -14.90
CA ALA A 476 37.10 13.63 -13.98
C ALA A 476 38.48 13.00 -14.30
N ILE A 477 38.49 11.79 -14.87
CA ILE A 477 39.73 11.12 -15.31
C ILE A 477 40.26 11.74 -16.61
N LYS A 478 39.37 12.26 -17.49
CA LYS A 478 39.76 12.92 -18.75
C LYS A 478 40.25 14.36 -18.58
N SER A 479 39.97 15.01 -17.46
CA SER A 479 40.34 16.42 -17.21
C SER A 479 41.76 16.62 -16.65
N HIS A 480 42.52 15.55 -16.43
CA HIS A 480 43.91 15.62 -15.96
C HIS A 480 44.90 15.22 -17.06
N GLU A 481 45.08 16.08 -18.07
CA GLU A 481 46.38 16.17 -18.77
C GLU A 481 47.29 17.17 -18.02
N PRO A 482 48.58 16.86 -17.80
CA PRO A 482 49.46 17.74 -17.06
C PRO A 482 49.98 18.85 -17.98
N ALA A 483 49.37 20.03 -17.92
CA ALA A 483 49.89 21.21 -18.63
C ALA A 483 50.74 22.07 -17.69
N GLY A 484 52.05 22.07 -17.95
CA GLY A 484 52.93 23.15 -17.52
C GLY A 484 52.63 24.44 -18.29
N SER A 485 52.99 25.55 -17.65
CA SER A 485 53.01 26.94 -18.15
C SER A 485 51.74 27.78 -17.95
N LEU A 486 51.78 28.54 -16.86
CA LEU A 486 50.83 29.57 -16.38
C LEU A 486 50.65 30.78 -17.34
N LEU A 487 51.37 30.86 -18.46
CA LEU A 487 51.26 31.98 -19.41
C LEU A 487 50.15 31.80 -20.47
N GLY A 488 49.56 30.61 -20.58
CA GLY A 488 48.44 30.32 -21.50
C GLY A 488 47.04 30.55 -20.93
N GLU A 489 46.91 30.82 -19.62
CA GLU A 489 45.61 30.98 -18.94
C GLU A 489 45.07 32.41 -19.02
N LEU A 490 45.95 33.43 -19.05
CA LEU A 490 45.53 34.83 -19.20
C LEU A 490 44.96 35.13 -20.61
N GLY A 491 45.42 34.42 -21.64
CA GLY A 491 44.89 34.58 -23.01
C GLY A 491 43.50 33.97 -23.22
N ARG A 492 43.14 32.93 -22.44
CA ARG A 492 41.82 32.27 -22.55
C ARG A 492 40.73 32.94 -21.74
N ALA A 493 41.07 33.69 -20.69
CA ALA A 493 40.11 34.44 -19.87
C ALA A 493 39.41 35.59 -20.66
N LEU A 494 40.05 36.14 -21.70
CA LEU A 494 39.47 37.17 -22.56
C LEU A 494 38.62 36.63 -23.71
N GLY A 495 38.78 35.34 -24.08
CA GLY A 495 37.97 34.68 -25.11
C GLY A 495 36.62 34.12 -24.61
N ALA A 496 36.44 34.02 -23.29
CA ALA A 496 35.25 33.44 -22.67
C ALA A 496 33.99 34.34 -22.72
N LEU A 497 34.09 35.55 -23.28
CA LEU A 497 32.95 36.48 -23.32
C LEU A 497 32.02 36.29 -24.54
N VAL A 498 32.40 35.48 -25.53
CA VAL A 498 31.50 35.10 -26.62
C VAL A 498 31.79 33.67 -27.03
N GLU A 499 31.14 32.70 -26.37
CA GLU A 499 31.03 31.34 -26.89
C GLU A 499 29.57 31.03 -27.21
N ILE A 500 29.21 31.17 -28.49
CA ILE A 500 27.95 30.66 -29.02
C ILE A 500 28.08 29.14 -29.10
N ARG A 501 27.61 28.44 -28.07
CA ARG A 501 27.49 26.98 -28.08
C ARG A 501 26.03 26.60 -28.31
N ARG A 502 25.74 26.00 -29.48
CA ARG A 502 24.46 25.31 -29.71
C ARG A 502 24.40 24.09 -28.80
N VAL A 503 23.42 24.08 -27.90
CA VAL A 503 23.13 22.98 -26.99
C VAL A 503 22.13 22.04 -27.68
N ASP A 504 22.66 21.12 -28.49
CA ASP A 504 21.89 19.97 -28.99
C ASP A 504 22.19 18.75 -28.12
N ARG A 505 21.61 18.72 -26.91
CA ARG A 505 21.21 17.53 -26.13
C ARG A 505 20.73 17.95 -24.73
N PRO A 506 19.59 17.42 -24.25
CA PRO A 506 19.08 17.76 -22.93
C PRO A 506 19.99 17.16 -21.84
N ASN A 507 20.25 17.95 -20.81
CA ASN A 507 21.06 17.64 -19.63
C ASN A 507 20.78 16.22 -19.07
N PRO A 508 21.80 15.44 -18.66
CA PRO A 508 21.57 14.41 -17.67
C PRO A 508 21.26 15.14 -16.35
N VAL A 509 20.01 15.07 -15.92
CA VAL A 509 19.56 15.51 -14.60
C VAL A 509 20.49 14.86 -13.57
N LEU A 510 21.22 15.68 -12.82
CA LEU A 510 21.88 15.25 -11.60
C LEU A 510 20.78 14.68 -10.69
N LEU A 511 20.72 13.37 -10.53
CA LEU A 511 19.79 12.76 -9.59
C LEU A 511 20.13 13.31 -8.20
N ALA A 512 19.17 13.96 -7.56
CA ALA A 512 19.35 14.36 -6.16
C ALA A 512 19.64 13.09 -5.33
N PRO A 513 20.46 13.14 -4.27
CA PRO A 513 20.80 11.97 -3.44
C PRO A 513 19.58 11.16 -2.97
N GLU A 514 18.45 11.82 -2.78
CA GLU A 514 17.17 11.19 -2.43
C GLU A 514 16.60 10.32 -3.57
N GLN A 515 16.74 10.71 -4.83
CA GLN A 515 16.23 9.96 -6.00
C GLN A 515 17.01 8.66 -6.22
N ALA A 516 18.30 8.65 -5.89
CA ALA A 516 19.15 7.46 -5.92
C ALA A 516 18.74 6.41 -4.86
N PHE A 517 18.25 6.86 -3.70
CA PHE A 517 17.71 5.99 -2.65
C PHE A 517 16.42 5.31 -3.12
N TYR A 518 15.46 6.07 -3.63
CA TYR A 518 14.17 5.51 -4.12
C TYR A 518 14.35 4.49 -5.24
N LEU A 519 15.35 4.70 -6.11
CA LEU A 519 15.63 3.76 -7.19
C LEU A 519 16.09 2.39 -6.69
N ARG A 520 16.98 2.40 -5.69
CA ARG A 520 17.46 1.17 -5.05
C ARG A 520 16.34 0.49 -4.27
N GLU A 521 15.52 1.25 -3.55
CA GLU A 521 14.38 0.69 -2.82
C GLU A 521 13.33 0.07 -3.74
N HIS A 522 13.03 0.70 -4.87
CA HIS A 522 12.11 0.13 -5.85
C HIS A 522 12.63 -1.19 -6.43
N LEU A 523 13.93 -1.30 -6.73
CA LEU A 523 14.55 -2.57 -7.17
C LEU A 523 14.47 -3.65 -6.09
N LYS A 524 14.76 -3.30 -4.84
CA LYS A 524 14.64 -4.24 -3.72
C LYS A 524 13.21 -4.76 -3.58
N LEU A 525 12.22 -3.87 -3.63
CA LEU A 525 10.81 -4.24 -3.54
C LEU A 525 10.41 -5.21 -4.66
N ARG A 526 10.87 -5.00 -5.90
CA ARG A 526 10.61 -5.93 -7.02
C ARG A 526 11.27 -7.28 -6.82
N LEU A 527 12.52 -7.31 -6.35
CA LEU A 527 13.21 -8.57 -6.04
C LEU A 527 12.54 -9.34 -4.89
N LEU A 528 12.05 -8.63 -3.88
CA LEU A 528 11.27 -9.22 -2.79
C LEU A 528 9.92 -9.74 -3.28
N ASN A 529 9.24 -9.03 -4.19
CA ASN A 529 8.00 -9.51 -4.79
C ASN A 529 8.24 -10.72 -5.70
N ALA A 530 9.32 -10.74 -6.47
CA ALA A 530 9.75 -11.91 -7.23
C ALA A 530 10.01 -13.11 -6.30
N ARG A 531 10.64 -12.88 -5.14
CA ARG A 531 10.83 -13.92 -4.12
C ARG A 531 9.49 -14.44 -3.59
N LEU A 532 8.53 -13.56 -3.31
CA LEU A 532 7.20 -13.96 -2.87
C LEU A 532 6.48 -14.78 -3.95
N ALA A 533 6.51 -14.32 -5.21
CA ALA A 533 5.93 -15.01 -6.35
C ALA A 533 6.55 -16.40 -6.56
N LEU A 534 7.88 -16.52 -6.40
CA LEU A 534 8.58 -17.81 -6.44
C LEU A 534 8.06 -18.77 -5.36
N LEU A 535 7.88 -18.30 -4.13
CA LEU A 535 7.37 -19.11 -3.01
C LEU A 535 5.89 -19.49 -3.19
N GLN A 536 5.10 -18.59 -3.78
CA GLN A 536 3.70 -18.83 -4.14
C GLN A 536 3.55 -19.65 -5.43
N ARG A 537 4.66 -19.96 -6.10
CA ARG A 537 4.71 -20.67 -7.41
C ARG A 537 3.95 -19.93 -8.52
N ASP A 538 3.87 -18.61 -8.40
CA ASP A 538 3.34 -17.72 -9.45
C ASP A 538 4.45 -17.42 -10.46
N GLU A 539 4.53 -18.24 -11.50
CA GLU A 539 5.50 -18.06 -12.60
C GLU A 539 5.33 -16.70 -13.30
N THR A 540 4.08 -16.23 -13.43
CA THR A 540 3.79 -15.01 -14.21
C THR A 540 4.35 -13.77 -13.52
N THR A 541 4.02 -13.58 -12.24
CA THR A 541 4.50 -12.46 -11.45
C THR A 541 6.02 -12.55 -11.25
N PHE A 542 6.54 -13.75 -10.98
CA PHE A 542 7.99 -13.99 -10.87
C PHE A 542 8.76 -13.50 -12.10
N ARG A 543 8.31 -13.88 -13.30
CA ARG A 543 8.98 -13.49 -14.55
C ARG A 543 8.83 -12.01 -14.87
N LEU A 544 7.66 -11.43 -14.58
CA LEU A 544 7.40 -10.01 -14.78
C LEU A 544 8.34 -9.15 -13.93
N ASP A 545 8.46 -9.46 -12.64
CA ASP A 545 9.31 -8.68 -11.73
C ASP A 545 10.80 -8.86 -12.01
N LEU A 546 11.27 -10.05 -12.38
CA LEU A 546 12.66 -10.25 -12.81
C LEU A 546 12.98 -9.47 -14.10
N SER A 547 12.05 -9.46 -15.06
CA SER A 547 12.24 -8.72 -16.33
C SER A 547 12.26 -7.22 -16.11
N ALA A 548 11.35 -6.70 -15.27
CA ALA A 548 11.31 -5.30 -14.90
C ALA A 548 12.59 -4.88 -14.16
N THR A 549 13.08 -5.72 -13.25
CA THR A 549 14.34 -5.49 -12.52
C THR A 549 15.53 -5.42 -13.48
N GLN A 550 15.64 -6.35 -14.44
CA GLN A 550 16.69 -6.32 -15.45
C GLN A 550 16.63 -5.07 -16.33
N LEU A 551 15.42 -4.61 -16.71
CA LEU A 551 15.23 -3.41 -17.50
C LEU A 551 15.70 -2.17 -16.74
N SER A 552 15.23 -1.98 -15.50
CA SER A 552 15.64 -0.85 -14.67
C SER A 552 17.15 -0.82 -14.39
N LEU A 553 17.78 -1.98 -14.18
CA LEU A 553 19.24 -2.08 -14.05
C LEU A 553 19.97 -1.64 -15.33
N ARG A 554 19.44 -1.93 -16.52
CA ARG A 554 20.07 -1.53 -17.78
C ARG A 554 19.91 -0.04 -18.08
N GLU A 555 18.79 0.54 -17.68
CA GLU A 555 18.46 1.95 -17.98
C GLU A 555 19.13 2.94 -17.01
N GLN A 556 19.36 2.54 -15.76
CA GLN A 556 19.70 3.49 -14.68
C GLN A 556 21.04 3.18 -13.97
N PHE A 557 21.59 1.96 -14.12
CA PHE A 557 22.85 1.54 -13.47
C PHE A 557 23.97 1.28 -14.48
N ASP A 558 25.23 1.43 -14.03
CA ASP A 558 26.38 1.31 -14.93
C ASP A 558 26.62 -0.15 -15.34
N THR A 559 26.09 -0.51 -16.51
CA THR A 559 26.22 -1.84 -17.12
C THR A 559 27.65 -2.20 -17.51
N ARG A 560 28.61 -1.26 -17.48
CA ARG A 560 30.02 -1.54 -17.71
C ARG A 560 30.71 -2.09 -16.45
N SER A 561 30.17 -1.77 -15.27
CA SER A 561 30.71 -2.18 -13.98
C SER A 561 30.60 -3.69 -13.75
N LYS A 562 31.62 -4.29 -13.10
CA LYS A 562 31.64 -5.72 -12.77
C LYS A 562 30.46 -6.15 -11.88
N PRO A 563 30.07 -5.41 -10.83
CA PRO A 563 28.95 -5.79 -9.96
C PRO A 563 27.61 -5.84 -10.69
N VAL A 564 27.30 -4.84 -11.54
CA VAL A 564 26.04 -4.81 -12.30
C VAL A 564 25.98 -5.95 -13.32
N LYS A 565 27.09 -6.27 -13.98
CA LYS A 565 27.17 -7.44 -14.88
C LYS A 565 26.92 -8.76 -14.15
N ALA A 566 27.47 -8.92 -12.93
CA ALA A 566 27.26 -10.11 -12.12
C ALA A 566 25.79 -10.27 -11.72
N VAL A 567 25.13 -9.19 -11.29
CA VAL A 567 23.70 -9.20 -10.94
C VAL A 567 22.83 -9.50 -12.16
N LEU A 568 23.10 -8.87 -13.31
CA LEU A 568 22.36 -9.14 -14.55
C LEU A 568 22.52 -10.59 -15.02
N ALA A 569 23.72 -11.16 -14.90
CA ALA A 569 23.96 -12.57 -15.24
C ALA A 569 23.22 -13.52 -14.29
N ALA A 570 23.24 -13.25 -12.98
CA ALA A 570 22.51 -14.04 -11.99
C ALA A 570 20.99 -13.97 -12.21
N LEU A 571 20.45 -12.79 -12.51
CA LEU A 571 19.03 -12.62 -12.84
C LEU A 571 18.64 -13.38 -14.11
N ALA A 572 19.50 -13.38 -15.13
CA ALA A 572 19.27 -14.13 -16.36
C ALA A 572 19.28 -15.64 -16.12
N GLU A 573 20.20 -16.14 -15.29
CA GLU A 573 20.28 -17.55 -14.91
C GLU A 573 19.03 -17.99 -14.13
N ILE A 574 18.59 -17.18 -13.16
CA ILE A 574 17.37 -17.43 -12.36
C ILE A 574 16.12 -17.43 -13.26
N GLN A 575 16.05 -16.52 -14.23
CA GLN A 575 14.89 -16.38 -15.13
C GLN A 575 14.73 -17.57 -16.10
N MET A 576 15.79 -18.32 -16.38
CA MET A 576 15.72 -19.54 -17.20
C MET A 576 15.02 -20.70 -16.48
N ILE A 577 14.91 -20.64 -15.16
CA ILE A 577 14.32 -21.70 -14.34
C ILE A 577 12.81 -21.51 -14.28
N ARG A 578 12.05 -22.53 -14.70
CA ARG A 578 10.59 -22.52 -14.66
C ARG A 578 10.09 -23.22 -13.39
N PRO A 579 9.45 -22.51 -12.45
CA PRO A 579 8.86 -23.16 -11.27
C PRO A 579 7.75 -24.13 -11.72
N ALA A 580 7.86 -25.39 -11.32
CA ALA A 580 6.93 -26.45 -11.74
C ALA A 580 5.54 -26.25 -11.12
N GLN A 581 4.48 -26.45 -11.92
CA GLN A 581 3.08 -26.28 -11.50
C GLN A 581 2.49 -27.47 -10.72
N VAL A 582 3.08 -28.67 -10.85
CA VAL A 582 2.59 -29.87 -10.16
C VAL A 582 3.69 -30.45 -9.29
N LEU A 583 3.42 -30.52 -7.99
CA LEU A 583 4.31 -31.16 -7.03
C LEU A 583 4.20 -32.69 -7.13
N PRO A 584 5.32 -33.41 -7.07
CA PRO A 584 5.28 -34.85 -6.88
C PRO A 584 4.70 -35.19 -5.49
N THR A 585 3.94 -36.28 -5.41
CA THR A 585 3.34 -36.77 -4.17
C THR A 585 3.98 -38.09 -3.74
N LEU A 586 3.90 -38.39 -2.44
CA LEU A 586 4.35 -39.67 -1.87
C LEU A 586 3.15 -40.55 -1.47
N ALA A 587 2.02 -40.38 -2.16
CA ALA A 587 0.76 -41.03 -1.79
C ALA A 587 0.87 -42.55 -1.80
N ASP A 588 1.60 -43.11 -2.77
CA ASP A 588 1.78 -44.55 -2.93
C ASP A 588 2.56 -45.16 -1.75
N SER A 589 3.68 -44.56 -1.36
CA SER A 589 4.45 -45.01 -0.19
C SER A 589 3.70 -44.81 1.13
N LEU A 590 2.96 -43.70 1.28
CA LEU A 590 2.16 -43.42 2.47
C LEU A 590 1.02 -44.43 2.65
N ASN A 591 0.34 -44.78 1.54
CA ASN A 591 -0.70 -45.79 1.55
C ASN A 591 -0.12 -47.19 1.83
N ALA A 592 1.02 -47.54 1.22
CA ALA A 592 1.69 -48.80 1.50
C ALA A 592 2.10 -48.94 2.99
N ALA A 593 2.55 -47.86 3.64
CA ALA A 593 2.87 -47.86 5.06
C ALA A 593 1.62 -48.05 5.95
N ARG A 594 0.53 -47.34 5.62
CA ARG A 594 -0.75 -47.45 6.34
C ARG A 594 -1.39 -48.82 6.21
N ASP A 595 -1.35 -49.41 5.01
CA ASP A 595 -1.88 -50.74 4.77
C ASP A 595 -1.06 -51.81 5.51
N ALA A 596 0.27 -51.68 5.52
CA ALA A 596 1.14 -52.55 6.29
C ALA A 596 0.80 -52.52 7.80
N ARG A 597 0.46 -51.35 8.35
CA ARG A 597 0.07 -51.18 9.76
C ARG A 597 -1.34 -51.71 10.07
N ARG A 598 -2.33 -51.45 9.21
CA ARG A 598 -3.72 -51.94 9.40
C ARG A 598 -3.82 -53.46 9.45
N THR A 599 -2.98 -54.15 8.67
CA THR A 599 -2.92 -55.62 8.68
C THR A 599 -2.26 -56.23 9.93
N THR A 600 -1.74 -55.39 10.84
CA THR A 600 -1.20 -55.78 12.15
C THR A 600 -2.31 -55.71 13.20
N ALA A 601 -3.00 -54.57 13.29
CA ALA A 601 -4.13 -54.37 14.21
C ALA A 601 -5.23 -55.43 14.06
N ALA A 602 -5.61 -55.77 12.81
CA ALA A 602 -6.62 -56.80 12.55
C ALA A 602 -6.21 -58.23 12.94
N ARG A 603 -4.91 -58.47 13.19
CA ARG A 603 -4.35 -59.79 13.53
C ARG A 603 -4.16 -59.96 15.05
N GLU A 604 -4.02 -58.85 15.78
CA GLU A 604 -4.03 -58.82 17.24
C GLU A 604 -5.45 -58.97 17.79
N ASP A 605 -6.46 -58.37 17.15
CA ASP A 605 -7.88 -58.52 17.54
C ASP A 605 -8.45 -59.95 17.32
N SER A 606 -7.74 -60.79 16.58
CA SER A 606 -8.15 -62.17 16.25
C SER A 606 -7.43 -63.25 17.09
N LYS A 607 -6.53 -62.86 17.99
CA LYS A 607 -5.86 -63.74 18.96
C LYS A 607 -6.41 -63.49 20.35
#